data_AF-A0AAD6XA03-F1
#
_entry.id   AF-A0AAD6XA03-F1
#
_cell.length_a   1.000
_cell.length_b   1.000
_cell.length_c   1.000
_cell.angle_alpha   90.00
_cell.angle_beta   90.00
_cell.angle_gamma   90.00
#
_symmetry.space_group_name_H-M   'P 1'
#
loop_
_entity.id
_entity.type
_entity.pdbx_description
1 polymer ?
#
loop_
_entity_poly.entity_id
_entity_poly.type
_entity_poly.pdbx_seq_one_letter_code
_entity_poly.pdbx_strand_id
1 'polypeptide(L)'
;VPVLKIVAAWVAALALAAGHHAFYASLNHTAPTLDPTWRISASLLVHSQAGASAIGTTFASLISSALGVSAGTAVLQCAWRVVRTRAFTVSGLDAMWSSQTNLLAFLSLNFWRKARGIVILSGLTW
;
A
#
# COMPACT_ATOMS: atom_id res chain seq x y z
N VAL A 1 -13.90 13.90 6.33
CA VAL A 1 -13.23 14.48 5.13
C VAL A 1 -12.39 13.38 4.47
N PRO A 2 -12.67 12.96 3.23
CA PRO A 2 -11.95 11.86 2.58
C PRO A 2 -10.46 12.17 2.33
N VAL A 3 -10.11 13.42 2.08
CA VAL A 3 -8.72 13.88 1.95
C VAL A 3 -7.92 13.63 3.23
N LEU A 4 -8.52 13.84 4.40
CA LEU A 4 -7.87 13.56 5.69
C LEU A 4 -7.50 12.08 5.83
N LYS A 5 -8.35 11.16 5.36
CA LYS A 5 -8.08 9.72 5.39
C LYS A 5 -6.90 9.35 4.49
N ILE A 6 -6.86 9.91 3.27
CA ILE A 6 -5.78 9.70 2.31
C ILE A 6 -4.44 10.17 2.90
N VAL A 7 -4.41 11.41 3.39
CA VAL A 7 -3.19 12.01 3.95
C VAL A 7 -2.75 11.27 5.22
N ALA A 8 -3.67 10.96 6.14
CA ALA A 8 -3.35 10.23 7.36
C ALA A 8 -2.79 8.83 7.07
N ALA A 9 -3.40 8.08 6.14
CA ALA A 9 -2.92 6.76 5.74
C ALA A 9 -1.56 6.82 5.05
N TRP A 10 -1.32 7.86 4.22
CA TRP A 10 -0.03 8.07 3.57
C TRP A 10 1.07 8.43 4.57
N VAL A 11 0.79 9.36 5.50
CA VAL A 11 1.73 9.72 6.58
C VAL A 11 2.02 8.53 7.48
N ALA A 12 1.00 7.72 7.81
CA ALA A 12 1.19 6.48 8.58
C ALA A 12 2.09 5.48 7.84
N ALA A 13 1.91 5.31 6.53
CA ALA A 13 2.79 4.45 5.72
C ALA A 13 4.24 4.95 5.72
N LEU A 14 4.47 6.27 5.61
CA LEU A 14 5.81 6.86 5.68
C LEU A 14 6.45 6.66 7.06
N ALA A 15 5.68 6.85 8.14
CA ALA A 15 6.16 6.62 9.50
C ALA A 15 6.54 5.15 9.72
N LEU A 16 5.73 4.21 9.21
CA LEU A 16 6.02 2.78 9.24
C LEU A 16 7.25 2.42 8.40
N ALA A 17 7.44 3.03 7.23
CA ALA A 17 8.61 2.83 6.39
C ALA A 17 9.90 3.35 7.05
N ALA A 18 9.83 4.52 7.69
CA ALA A 18 10.93 5.04 8.49
C ALA A 18 11.23 4.12 9.68
N GLY A 19 10.19 3.61 10.36
CA GLY A 19 10.33 2.62 11.44
C GLY A 19 10.96 1.30 10.97
N HIS A 20 10.56 0.81 9.80
CA HIS A 20 11.15 -0.37 9.16
C HIS A 20 12.63 -0.17 8.83
N HIS A 21 13.00 1.00 8.30
CA HIS A 21 14.39 1.33 8.04
C HIS A 21 15.20 1.46 9.33
N ALA A 22 14.68 2.16 10.34
CA ALA A 22 15.32 2.30 11.65
C ALA A 22 15.49 0.94 12.35
N PHE A 23 14.50 0.04 12.22
CA PHE A 23 14.57 -1.33 12.71
C PHE A 23 15.73 -2.08 12.07
N TYR A 24 15.83 -2.11 10.74
CA TYR A 24 16.96 -2.76 10.07
C TYR A 24 18.30 -2.08 10.35
N ALA A 25 18.33 -0.75 10.47
CA ALA A 25 19.52 -0.01 10.87
C ALA A 25 19.99 -0.39 12.28
N SER A 26 19.05 -0.64 13.21
CA SER A 26 19.37 -1.10 14.57
C SER A 26 19.90 -2.55 14.63
N LEU A 27 19.59 -3.35 13.61
CA LEU A 27 20.12 -4.71 13.44
C LEU A 27 21.48 -4.72 12.72
N ASN A 28 21.83 -3.63 12.04
CA ASN A 28 23.09 -3.53 11.32
C ASN A 28 24.23 -3.57 12.34
N HIS A 29 25.15 -4.53 12.19
CA HIS A 29 26.24 -4.86 13.13
C HIS A 29 25.90 -5.75 14.33
N THR A 30 24.66 -6.25 14.46
CA THR A 30 24.32 -7.22 15.50
C THR A 30 24.37 -8.64 14.93
N ALA A 31 25.30 -9.47 15.42
CA ALA A 31 25.39 -10.86 15.01
C ALA A 31 24.13 -11.63 15.48
N PRO A 32 23.56 -12.53 14.65
CA PRO A 32 22.45 -13.36 15.07
C PRO A 32 22.83 -14.19 16.30
N THR A 33 22.11 -14.03 17.40
CA THR A 33 22.37 -14.80 18.62
C THR A 33 21.87 -16.23 18.43
N LEU A 34 22.80 -17.19 18.33
CA LEU A 34 22.53 -18.62 18.46
C LEU A 34 22.62 -18.97 19.94
N ASP A 35 21.54 -18.82 20.71
CA ASP A 35 21.53 -19.25 22.09
C ASP A 35 21.16 -20.75 22.16
N PRO A 36 22.04 -21.63 22.70
CA PRO A 36 21.76 -23.05 22.87
C PRO A 36 20.78 -23.33 24.03
N THR A 37 20.40 -22.32 24.80
CA THR A 37 19.39 -22.45 25.85
C THR A 37 17.99 -22.26 25.27
N TRP A 38 17.09 -23.19 25.55
CA TRP A 38 15.67 -23.22 25.12
C TRP A 38 14.80 -22.08 25.70
N ARG A 39 15.41 -21.03 26.25
CA ARG A 39 14.72 -19.88 26.86
C ARG A 39 14.52 -18.78 25.80
N ILE A 40 13.33 -18.77 25.21
CA ILE A 40 12.92 -17.73 24.26
C ILE A 40 12.63 -16.44 25.03
N SER A 41 13.47 -15.42 24.84
CA SER A 41 13.18 -14.05 25.28
C SER A 41 12.89 -13.15 24.08
N ALA A 42 12.13 -12.07 24.28
CA ALA A 42 11.77 -11.14 23.20
C ALA A 42 13.00 -10.54 22.51
N SER A 43 14.09 -10.28 23.25
CA SER A 43 15.36 -9.84 22.67
C SER A 43 16.00 -10.91 21.79
N LEU A 44 16.00 -12.17 22.22
CA LEU A 44 16.52 -13.30 21.43
C LEU A 44 15.73 -13.52 20.14
N LEU A 45 14.41 -13.31 20.19
CA LEU A 45 13.55 -13.42 19.02
C LEU A 45 13.87 -12.31 18.00
N VAL A 46 14.03 -11.06 18.45
CA VAL A 46 14.37 -9.92 17.59
C VAL A 46 15.75 -10.07 16.94
N HIS A 47 16.72 -10.66 17.65
CA HIS A 47 18.07 -10.90 17.14
C HIS A 47 18.21 -12.22 16.37
N SER A 48 17.18 -13.07 16.39
CA SER A 48 17.12 -14.25 15.52
C SER A 48 16.74 -13.84 14.09
N GLN A 49 17.32 -14.50 13.09
CA GLN A 49 16.98 -14.26 11.68
C GLN A 49 15.48 -14.45 11.41
N ALA A 50 14.85 -15.44 12.05
CA ALA A 50 13.43 -15.73 11.88
C ALA A 50 12.54 -14.65 12.50
N GLY A 51 12.84 -14.18 13.70
CA GLY A 51 12.05 -13.11 14.33
C GLY A 51 12.27 -11.74 13.69
N ALA A 52 13.52 -11.40 13.31
CA ALA A 52 13.81 -10.18 12.56
C ALA A 52 13.06 -10.14 11.22
N SER A 53 13.04 -11.25 10.48
CA SER A 53 12.31 -11.33 9.20
C SER A 53 10.79 -11.31 9.37
N ALA A 54 10.25 -11.91 10.43
CA ALA A 54 8.82 -11.82 10.75
C ALA A 54 8.40 -10.37 11.08
N ILE A 55 9.20 -9.64 11.86
CA ILE A 55 8.94 -8.23 12.18
C ILE A 55 9.03 -7.38 10.91
N GLY A 56 10.08 -7.55 10.10
CA GLY A 56 10.21 -6.87 8.81
C GLY A 56 9.01 -7.13 7.87
N THR A 57 8.57 -8.38 7.78
CA THR A 57 7.38 -8.76 6.99
C THR A 57 6.10 -8.11 7.51
N THR A 58 5.96 -7.99 8.83
CA THR A 58 4.83 -7.31 9.46
C THR A 58 4.81 -5.83 9.10
N PHE A 59 5.95 -5.14 9.20
CA PHE A 59 6.07 -3.76 8.75
C PHE A 59 5.75 -3.61 7.27
N ALA A 60 6.30 -4.47 6.40
CA ALA A 60 6.01 -4.43 4.97
C ALA A 60 4.50 -4.59 4.71
N SER A 61 3.83 -5.52 5.40
CA SER A 61 2.40 -5.75 5.27
C SER A 61 1.55 -4.56 5.74
N LEU A 62 1.97 -3.91 6.84
CA LEU A 62 1.31 -2.70 7.35
C LEU A 62 1.50 -1.50 6.42
N ILE A 63 2.70 -1.30 5.88
CA ILE A 63 3.00 -0.25 4.89
C ILE A 63 2.13 -0.45 3.64
N SER A 64 2.12 -1.66 3.08
CA SER A 64 1.30 -2.00 1.91
C SER A 64 -0.20 -1.79 2.16
N SER A 65 -0.69 -2.19 3.33
CA SER A 65 -2.10 -1.99 3.72
C SER A 65 -2.45 -0.50 3.83
N ALA A 66 -1.60 0.30 4.48
CA ALA A 66 -1.80 1.74 4.64
C ALA A 66 -1.76 2.48 3.30
N LEU A 67 -0.81 2.13 2.41
CA LEU A 67 -0.75 2.67 1.05
C LEU A 67 -1.98 2.25 0.23
N GLY A 68 -2.41 1.00 0.33
CA GLY A 68 -3.62 0.49 -0.33
C GLY A 68 -4.88 1.25 0.08
N VAL A 69 -5.05 1.55 1.38
CA VAL A 69 -6.16 2.38 1.87
C VAL A 69 -6.09 3.80 1.31
N SER A 70 -4.90 4.41 1.29
CA SER A 70 -4.69 5.75 0.76
C SER A 70 -5.02 5.82 -0.74
N ALA A 71 -4.43 4.94 -1.53
CA ALA A 71 -4.59 4.91 -2.98
C ALA A 71 -6.02 4.50 -3.39
N GLY A 72 -6.61 3.49 -2.74
CA GLY A 72 -7.99 3.07 -2.99
C GLY A 72 -9.01 4.16 -2.68
N THR A 73 -8.83 4.89 -1.57
CA THR A 73 -9.70 6.04 -1.26
C THR A 73 -9.49 7.20 -2.25
N ALA A 74 -8.26 7.46 -2.71
CA ALA A 74 -7.98 8.46 -3.74
C ALA A 74 -8.63 8.11 -5.09
N VAL A 75 -8.51 6.86 -5.55
CA VAL A 75 -9.17 6.34 -6.76
C VAL A 75 -10.67 6.59 -6.68
N LEU A 76 -11.31 6.22 -5.57
CA LEU A 76 -12.75 6.40 -5.38
C LEU A 76 -13.17 7.88 -5.42
N GLN A 77 -12.40 8.77 -4.79
CA GLN A 77 -12.71 10.21 -4.82
C GLN A 77 -12.51 10.82 -6.21
N CYS A 78 -11.43 10.46 -6.90
CA CYS A 78 -11.18 10.90 -8.28
C CYS A 78 -12.27 10.38 -9.23
N ALA A 79 -12.68 9.12 -9.08
CA ALA A 79 -13.79 8.49 -9.77
C ALA A 79 -15.07 9.30 -9.64
N TRP A 80 -15.51 9.56 -8.41
CA TRP A 80 -16.73 10.35 -8.16
C TRP A 80 -16.65 11.76 -8.73
N ARG A 81 -15.49 12.41 -8.66
CA ARG A 81 -15.28 13.76 -9.21
C ARG A 81 -15.39 13.76 -10.74
N VAL A 82 -14.80 12.77 -11.39
CA VAL A 82 -14.79 12.62 -12.85
C VAL A 82 -16.19 12.31 -13.38
N VAL A 83 -16.92 11.41 -12.72
CA VAL A 83 -18.32 11.08 -13.06
C VAL A 83 -19.24 12.29 -12.94
N ARG A 84 -19.04 13.15 -11.93
CA ARG A 84 -19.86 14.36 -11.74
C ARG A 84 -19.57 15.47 -12.75
N THR A 85 -18.39 15.47 -13.37
CA THR A 85 -17.93 16.57 -14.23
C THR A 85 -17.97 16.26 -15.72
N ARG A 86 -18.11 14.99 -16.10
CA ARG A 86 -18.06 14.56 -17.51
C ARG A 86 -19.09 13.48 -17.81
N ALA A 87 -19.64 13.53 -19.02
CA ALA A 87 -20.48 12.45 -19.54
C ALA A 87 -19.60 11.23 -19.91
N PHE A 88 -19.90 10.08 -19.30
CA PHE A 88 -19.29 8.79 -19.59
C PHE A 88 -20.27 7.87 -20.33
N THR A 89 -19.73 7.00 -21.18
CA THR A 89 -20.47 5.86 -21.69
C THR A 89 -20.57 4.80 -20.59
N VAL A 90 -21.63 3.99 -20.58
CA VAL A 90 -21.82 2.92 -19.57
C VAL A 90 -20.61 1.98 -19.53
N SER A 91 -20.09 1.59 -20.70
CA SER A 91 -18.87 0.77 -20.80
C SER A 91 -17.61 1.45 -20.22
N GLY A 92 -17.49 2.78 -20.33
CA GLY A 92 -16.37 3.51 -19.73
C GLY A 92 -16.45 3.60 -18.21
N LEU A 93 -17.67 3.66 -17.66
CA LEU A 93 -17.92 3.64 -16.21
C LEU A 93 -17.62 2.25 -15.63
N ASP A 94 -18.07 1.20 -16.33
CA ASP A 94 -17.82 -0.20 -15.96
C ASP A 94 -16.31 -0.53 -15.96
N ALA A 95 -15.58 -0.08 -16.98
CA ALA A 95 -14.12 -0.16 -17.00
C ALA A 95 -13.47 0.61 -15.83
N MET A 96 -13.97 1.80 -15.49
CA MET A 96 -13.41 2.59 -14.40
C MET A 96 -13.54 1.86 -13.05
N TRP A 97 -14.69 1.25 -12.78
CA TRP A 97 -14.94 0.56 -11.52
C TRP A 97 -14.29 -0.82 -11.45
N SER A 98 -14.23 -1.54 -12.57
CA SER A 98 -13.53 -2.83 -12.66
C SER A 98 -12.01 -2.71 -12.64
N SER A 99 -11.44 -1.51 -12.84
CA SER A 99 -9.97 -1.31 -12.86
C SER A 99 -9.24 -1.68 -11.57
N GLN A 100 -9.95 -1.77 -10.44
CA GLN A 100 -9.39 -2.19 -9.16
C GLN A 100 -9.28 -3.72 -9.00
N THR A 101 -10.01 -4.49 -9.80
CA THR A 101 -10.07 -5.96 -9.68
C THR A 101 -9.73 -6.68 -10.98
N ASN A 102 -9.79 -5.98 -12.12
CA ASN A 102 -9.63 -6.54 -13.44
C ASN A 102 -8.63 -5.71 -14.26
N LEU A 103 -7.47 -6.30 -14.56
CA LEU A 103 -6.45 -5.70 -15.40
C LEU A 103 -6.92 -5.44 -16.85
N LEU A 104 -7.93 -6.17 -17.33
CA LEU A 104 -8.48 -5.97 -18.69
C LEU A 104 -9.19 -4.61 -18.81
N ALA A 105 -9.57 -4.00 -17.70
CA ALA A 105 -10.14 -2.66 -17.69
C ALA A 105 -9.15 -1.59 -18.22
N PHE A 106 -7.84 -1.83 -18.11
CA PHE A 106 -6.82 -0.93 -18.66
C PHE A 106 -6.74 -0.97 -20.20
N LEU A 107 -7.35 -1.95 -20.89
CA LEU A 107 -7.40 -1.97 -22.35
C LEU A 107 -8.45 -1.01 -22.93
N SER A 108 -9.32 -0.45 -22.08
CA SER A 108 -10.37 0.49 -22.50
C SER A 108 -9.78 1.85 -22.90
N LEU A 109 -9.80 2.16 -24.19
CA LEU A 109 -9.31 3.44 -24.73
C LEU A 109 -10.09 4.66 -24.19
N ASN A 110 -11.38 4.45 -23.85
CA ASN A 110 -12.24 5.45 -23.25
C ASN A 110 -11.82 5.78 -21.80
N PHE A 111 -11.37 4.77 -21.05
CA PHE A 111 -10.84 4.95 -19.71
C PHE A 111 -9.54 5.78 -19.73
N TRP A 112 -8.62 5.46 -20.66
CA TRP A 112 -7.41 6.25 -20.88
C TRP A 112 -7.66 7.69 -21.34
N ARG A 113 -8.62 7.93 -22.24
CA ARG A 113 -8.89 9.30 -22.73
C ARG A 113 -9.58 10.18 -21.71
N LYS A 114 -10.57 9.65 -20.98
CA LYS A 114 -11.44 10.46 -20.12
C LYS A 114 -11.01 10.48 -18.65
N ALA A 115 -10.23 9.51 -18.20
CA ALA A 115 -9.91 9.30 -16.78
C ALA A 115 -8.41 9.03 -16.52
N ARG A 116 -7.50 9.74 -17.21
CA ARG A 116 -6.04 9.59 -17.10
C ARG A 116 -5.50 9.54 -15.67
N GLY A 117 -6.01 10.39 -14.78
CA GLY A 117 -5.58 10.41 -13.38
C GLY A 117 -5.98 9.15 -12.61
N ILE A 118 -7.12 8.55 -12.95
CA ILE A 118 -7.61 7.32 -12.32
C ILE A 118 -6.83 6.12 -12.83
N VAL A 119 -6.45 6.10 -14.12
CA VAL A 119 -5.58 5.05 -14.67
C VAL A 119 -4.25 4.98 -13.91
N ILE A 120 -3.61 6.12 -13.66
CA ILE A 120 -2.33 6.17 -12.92
C ILE A 120 -2.54 5.73 -11.47
N LEU A 121 -3.58 6.24 -10.80
CA LEU A 121 -3.87 5.88 -9.41
C LEU A 121 -4.25 4.40 -9.24
N SER A 122 -5.05 3.85 -10.16
CA SER A 122 -5.39 2.42 -10.17
C SER A 122 -4.16 1.57 -10.50
N GLY A 123 -3.26 2.03 -11.38
CA GLY A 123 -1.99 1.36 -11.63
C GLY A 123 -1.09 1.31 -10.38
N LEU A 124 -1.10 2.36 -9.56
CA LEU A 124 -0.39 2.41 -8.28
C LEU A 124 -1.00 1.52 -7.20
N THR A 125 -2.24 1.04 -7.36
CA THR A 125 -2.90 0.12 -6.42
C THR A 125 -2.63 -1.35 -6.70
N TRP A 126 -2.05 -1.69 -7.86
CA TRP A 126 -1.60 -3.06 -8.20
C TRP A 126 -0.17 -3.29 -7.69
#